data_AF-A0A8T4XFB5-F1
#
_entry.id   AF-A0A8T4XFB5-F1
#
_cell.length_a   1.000
_cell.length_b   1.000
_cell.length_c   1.000
_cell.angle_alpha   90.00
_cell.angle_beta   90.00
_cell.angle_gamma   90.00
#
_symmetry.space_group_name_H-M   'P 1'
#
loop_
_entity.id
_entity.type
_entity.pdbx_description
1 polymer ?
#
loop_
_entity_poly.entity_id
_entity_poly.type
_entity_poly.pdbx_seq_one_letter_code
_entity_poly.pdbx_strand_id
1 'polypeptide(L)'
;MVKEDEILGLVTRYLNERRFDCIEALYMWSQGAPASDIANALRVRYGSGGAYSTVINDLSGLRVDSYIRETEDTQVSLDQLIRDIFRDRCVPIFLERLKESLKNLSIRARRILFILLRGGLLKYGSETPIDQLWLTYKVIFNEELSDFEKENVIRELLKCGLIEYVKSYNYKMVFPSYIDVISPEISKIIRLPRIEVIELKEGNE
;
A
#
# COMPACT_ATOMS: atom_id res chain seq x y z
N MET A 1 -27.78 -4.57 15.09
CA MET A 1 -26.75 -4.55 14.03
C MET A 1 -25.88 -3.35 14.32
N VAL A 2 -24.90 -3.01 13.48
CA VAL A 2 -24.04 -1.83 13.70
C VAL A 2 -24.63 -0.62 12.98
N LYS A 3 -24.52 0.56 13.58
CA LYS A 3 -24.88 1.85 12.98
C LYS A 3 -23.67 2.53 12.37
N GLU A 4 -23.92 3.44 11.44
CA GLU A 4 -22.87 4.23 10.80
C GLU A 4 -22.02 5.02 11.82
N ASP A 5 -22.68 5.67 12.79
CA ASP A 5 -22.01 6.45 13.84
C ASP A 5 -21.10 5.60 14.75
N GLU A 6 -21.37 4.30 14.90
CA GLU A 6 -20.52 3.40 15.70
C GLU A 6 -19.20 3.10 14.98
N ILE A 7 -19.25 2.91 13.66
CA ILE A 7 -18.06 2.74 12.82
C ILE A 7 -17.26 4.05 12.75
N LEU A 8 -17.96 5.18 12.59
CA LEU A 8 -17.32 6.49 12.62
C LEU A 8 -16.64 6.77 13.97
N GLY A 9 -17.31 6.40 15.07
CA GLY A 9 -16.79 6.46 16.43
C GLY A 9 -15.52 5.63 16.60
N LEU A 10 -15.51 4.40 16.05
CA LEU A 10 -14.34 3.52 16.06
C LEU A 10 -13.13 4.15 15.34
N VAL A 11 -13.32 4.64 14.11
CA VAL A 11 -12.24 5.29 13.34
C VAL A 11 -11.75 6.56 14.04
N THR A 12 -12.68 7.36 14.58
CA THR A 12 -12.35 8.59 15.30
C THR A 12 -11.54 8.29 16.57
N ARG A 13 -11.88 7.22 17.31
CA ARG A 13 -11.10 6.76 18.45
C ARG A 13 -9.67 6.40 18.05
N TYR A 14 -9.49 5.60 17.01
CA TYR A 14 -8.14 5.25 16.53
C TYR A 14 -7.33 6.47 16.07
N LEU A 15 -7.96 7.44 15.42
CA LEU A 15 -7.31 8.70 15.03
C LEU A 15 -6.83 9.48 16.27
N ASN A 16 -7.70 9.64 17.27
CA ASN A 16 -7.38 10.36 18.51
C ASN A 16 -6.25 9.68 19.30
N GLU A 17 -6.26 8.35 19.36
CA GLU A 17 -5.23 7.54 20.02
C GLU A 17 -3.95 7.36 19.17
N ARG A 18 -3.92 7.91 17.95
CA ARG A 18 -2.82 7.75 16.97
C ARG A 18 -2.52 6.27 16.65
N ARG A 19 -3.53 5.41 16.71
CA ARG A 19 -3.50 3.98 16.36
C ARG A 19 -3.58 3.78 14.85
N PHE A 20 -2.60 4.31 14.13
CA PHE A 20 -2.55 4.23 12.67
C PHE A 20 -2.47 2.78 12.16
N ASP A 21 -1.84 1.90 12.93
CA ASP A 21 -1.80 0.46 12.72
C ASP A 21 -3.22 -0.13 12.65
N CYS A 22 -4.11 0.24 13.56
CA CYS A 22 -5.51 -0.19 13.55
C CYS A 22 -6.31 0.43 12.40
N ILE A 23 -6.04 1.68 12.05
CA ILE A 23 -6.71 2.35 10.92
C ILE A 23 -6.39 1.64 9.60
N GLU A 24 -5.12 1.32 9.34
CA GLU A 24 -4.74 0.58 8.14
C GLU A 24 -5.27 -0.86 8.15
N ALA A 25 -5.26 -1.52 9.32
CA ALA A 25 -5.81 -2.86 9.47
C ALA A 25 -7.31 -2.90 9.15
N LEU A 26 -8.09 -1.95 9.66
CA LEU A 26 -9.53 -1.82 9.40
C LEU A 26 -9.80 -1.54 7.93
N TYR A 27 -9.01 -0.67 7.32
CA TYR A 27 -9.11 -0.36 5.90
C TYR A 27 -8.81 -1.57 5.01
N MET A 28 -7.70 -2.29 5.25
CA MET A 28 -7.39 -3.52 4.50
C MET A 28 -8.43 -4.62 4.72
N TRP A 29 -8.93 -4.77 5.95
CA TRP A 29 -10.01 -5.71 6.25
C TRP A 29 -11.28 -5.38 5.47
N SER A 30 -11.64 -4.10 5.35
CA SER A 30 -12.78 -3.64 4.55
C SER A 30 -12.64 -3.97 3.06
N GLN A 31 -11.43 -4.17 2.55
CA GLN A 31 -11.19 -4.58 1.17
C GLN A 31 -11.26 -6.11 0.97
N GLY A 32 -11.46 -6.87 2.05
CA GLY A 32 -11.39 -8.33 2.02
C GLY A 32 -9.96 -8.87 1.89
N ALA A 33 -8.94 -8.09 2.28
CA ALA A 33 -7.57 -8.57 2.27
C ALA A 33 -7.39 -9.76 3.26
N PRO A 34 -6.61 -10.79 2.90
CA PRO A 34 -6.40 -11.94 3.78
C PRO A 34 -5.73 -11.54 5.10
N ALA A 35 -6.18 -12.12 6.22
CA ALA A 35 -5.65 -11.84 7.57
C ALA A 35 -4.12 -11.96 7.67
N SER A 36 -3.53 -12.96 7.01
CA SER A 36 -2.08 -13.18 6.98
C SER A 36 -1.34 -12.03 6.29
N ASP A 37 -1.89 -11.54 5.19
CA ASP A 37 -1.28 -10.49 4.38
C ASP A 37 -1.37 -9.15 5.12
N ILE A 38 -2.50 -8.86 5.77
CA ILE A 38 -2.69 -7.70 6.65
C ILE A 38 -1.68 -7.74 7.81
N ALA A 39 -1.62 -8.84 8.55
CA ALA A 39 -0.73 -8.97 9.70
C ALA A 39 0.75 -8.83 9.30
N ASN A 40 1.14 -9.34 8.13
CA ASN A 40 2.48 -9.18 7.60
C ASN A 40 2.80 -7.72 7.24
N ALA A 41 1.91 -7.04 6.51
CA ALA A 41 2.09 -5.63 6.16
C ALA A 41 2.24 -4.75 7.41
N LEU A 42 1.38 -4.96 8.42
CA LEU A 42 1.44 -4.24 9.69
C LEU A 42 2.73 -4.53 10.46
N ARG A 43 3.20 -5.78 10.49
CA ARG A 43 4.48 -6.14 11.11
C ARG A 43 5.65 -5.40 10.47
N VAL A 44 5.67 -5.28 9.15
CA VAL A 44 6.74 -4.56 8.42
C VAL A 44 6.68 -3.05 8.71
N ARG A 45 5.49 -2.46 8.73
CA ARG A 45 5.29 -1.01 8.90
C ARG A 45 5.46 -0.53 10.35
N TYR A 46 4.90 -1.28 11.29
CA TYR A 46 4.72 -0.86 12.69
C TYR A 46 5.49 -1.75 13.69
N GLY A 47 6.14 -2.81 13.24
CA GLY A 47 6.87 -3.75 14.09
C GLY A 47 5.99 -4.85 14.72
N SER A 48 4.67 -4.78 14.58
CA SER A 48 3.73 -5.78 15.09
C SER A 48 2.54 -5.98 14.15
N GLY A 49 2.07 -7.23 14.03
CA GLY A 49 0.83 -7.57 13.33
C GLY A 49 -0.42 -7.56 14.22
N GLY A 50 -0.27 -7.29 15.53
CA GLY A 50 -1.34 -7.45 16.53
C GLY A 50 -2.53 -6.50 16.34
N ALA A 51 -2.35 -5.39 15.63
CA ALA A 51 -3.42 -4.42 15.35
C ALA A 51 -4.60 -5.03 14.58
N TYR A 52 -4.34 -6.05 13.73
CA TYR A 52 -5.41 -6.79 13.07
C TYR A 52 -6.34 -7.45 14.09
N SER A 53 -5.78 -8.18 15.07
CA SER A 53 -6.58 -8.81 16.13
C SER A 53 -7.34 -7.79 16.97
N THR A 54 -6.74 -6.63 17.25
CA THR A 54 -7.43 -5.51 17.93
C THR A 54 -8.66 -5.07 17.13
N VAL A 55 -8.51 -4.84 15.82
CA VAL A 55 -9.62 -4.44 14.95
C VAL A 55 -10.72 -5.50 14.91
N ILE A 56 -10.37 -6.78 14.77
CA ILE A 56 -11.37 -7.85 14.76
C ILE A 56 -12.12 -7.94 16.09
N ASN A 57 -11.44 -7.76 17.22
CA ASN A 57 -12.10 -7.74 18.54
C ASN A 57 -13.02 -6.53 18.69
N ASP A 58 -12.60 -5.35 18.24
CA ASP A 58 -13.41 -4.13 18.26
C ASP A 58 -14.66 -4.28 17.38
N LEU A 59 -14.51 -4.79 16.15
CA LEU A 59 -15.63 -5.09 15.24
C LEU A 59 -16.58 -6.14 15.83
N SER A 60 -16.05 -7.19 16.43
CA SER A 60 -16.84 -8.21 17.15
C SER A 60 -17.64 -7.61 18.30
N GLY A 61 -17.05 -6.67 19.05
CA GLY A 61 -17.74 -5.88 20.08
C GLY A 61 -18.93 -5.07 19.54
N LEU A 62 -18.82 -4.60 18.30
CA LEU A 62 -19.91 -3.96 17.54
C LEU A 62 -20.84 -4.96 16.81
N ARG A 63 -20.66 -6.27 17.03
CA ARG A 63 -21.39 -7.36 16.37
C ARG A 63 -21.22 -7.37 14.85
N VAL A 64 -20.05 -6.96 14.37
CA VAL A 64 -19.63 -7.01 12.96
C VAL A 64 -18.70 -8.20 12.78
N ASP A 65 -19.13 -9.18 11.98
CA ASP A 65 -18.37 -10.40 11.64
C ASP A 65 -17.90 -10.42 10.18
N SER A 66 -18.39 -9.49 9.35
CA SER A 66 -18.14 -9.46 7.91
C SER A 66 -18.23 -8.05 7.35
N TYR A 67 -17.36 -7.73 6.40
CA TYR A 67 -17.27 -6.40 5.76
C TYR A 67 -18.35 -6.16 4.70
N ILE A 68 -18.99 -7.22 4.18
CA ILE A 68 -20.07 -7.11 3.18
C ILE A 68 -21.47 -6.87 3.78
N ARG A 69 -21.57 -6.64 5.10
CA ARG A 69 -22.86 -6.33 5.74
C ARG A 69 -23.24 -4.88 5.52
N GLU A 70 -24.53 -4.59 5.66
CA GLU A 70 -25.06 -3.23 5.65
C GLU A 70 -25.29 -2.70 7.07
N THR A 71 -25.20 -1.38 7.23
CA THR A 71 -25.55 -0.67 8.46
C THR A 71 -27.05 -0.78 8.75
N GLU A 72 -27.42 -0.77 10.04
CA GLU A 72 -28.83 -0.89 10.44
C GLU A 72 -29.68 0.31 10.02
N ASP A 73 -29.11 1.51 10.14
CA ASP A 73 -29.79 2.79 10.00
C ASP A 73 -29.81 3.30 8.56
N THR A 74 -28.67 3.22 7.86
CA THR A 74 -28.53 3.79 6.51
C THR A 74 -28.56 2.75 5.40
N GLN A 75 -28.50 1.45 5.73
CA GLN A 75 -28.38 0.34 4.77
C GLN A 75 -27.17 0.49 3.83
N VAL A 76 -26.12 1.18 4.30
CA VAL A 76 -24.87 1.37 3.56
C VAL A 76 -23.95 0.19 3.83
N SER A 77 -23.32 -0.34 2.78
CA SER A 77 -22.35 -1.42 2.90
C SER A 77 -21.16 -0.98 3.76
N LEU A 78 -20.78 -1.80 4.75
CA LEU A 78 -19.72 -1.49 5.71
C LEU A 78 -18.37 -1.31 5.05
N ASP A 79 -18.06 -2.09 4.02
CA ASP A 79 -16.83 -1.93 3.27
C ASP A 79 -16.74 -0.55 2.62
N GLN A 80 -17.81 -0.12 1.96
CA GLN A 80 -17.89 1.19 1.33
C GLN A 80 -17.79 2.31 2.38
N LEU A 81 -18.54 2.20 3.47
CA LEU A 81 -18.52 3.16 4.56
C LEU A 81 -17.11 3.35 5.15
N ILE A 82 -16.43 2.26 5.48
CA ILE A 82 -15.07 2.31 6.06
C ILE A 82 -14.09 2.95 5.06
N ARG A 83 -14.19 2.61 3.78
CA ARG A 83 -13.32 3.16 2.74
C ARG A 83 -13.55 4.65 2.51
N ASP A 84 -14.79 5.11 2.59
CA ASP A 84 -15.13 6.53 2.46
C ASP A 84 -14.65 7.33 3.67
N ILE A 85 -14.89 6.83 4.90
CA ILE A 85 -14.35 7.46 6.11
C ILE A 85 -12.82 7.53 6.04
N PHE A 86 -12.15 6.44 5.63
CA PHE A 86 -10.71 6.41 5.48
C PHE A 86 -10.22 7.44 4.45
N ARG A 87 -10.90 7.54 3.30
CA ARG A 87 -10.58 8.50 2.25
C ARG A 87 -10.67 9.94 2.76
N ASP A 88 -11.73 10.26 3.48
CA ASP A 88 -12.01 11.64 3.89
C ASP A 88 -11.17 12.07 5.09
N ARG A 89 -10.96 11.17 6.07
CA ARG A 89 -10.35 11.52 7.36
C ARG A 89 -8.89 11.07 7.50
N CYS A 90 -8.50 9.97 6.85
CA CYS A 90 -7.21 9.34 7.10
C CYS A 90 -6.20 9.62 5.98
N VAL A 91 -6.63 9.60 4.71
CA VAL A 91 -5.74 9.76 3.55
C VAL A 91 -4.84 10.99 3.64
N PRO A 92 -5.31 12.21 4.02
CA PRO A 92 -4.43 13.36 4.14
C PRO A 92 -3.23 13.13 5.09
N ILE A 93 -3.45 12.40 6.18
CA ILE A 93 -2.42 12.09 7.17
C ILE A 93 -1.43 11.06 6.61
N PHE A 94 -1.93 10.00 5.98
CA PHE A 94 -1.09 8.95 5.39
C PHE A 94 -0.28 9.47 4.20
N LEU A 95 -0.83 10.38 3.41
CA LEU A 95 -0.13 11.04 2.31
C LEU A 95 1.10 11.81 2.79
N GLU A 96 0.98 12.61 3.85
CA GLU A 96 2.12 13.35 4.39
C GLU A 96 3.20 12.42 4.95
N ARG A 97 2.81 11.34 5.63
CA ARG A 97 3.75 10.31 6.12
C ARG A 97 4.46 9.59 4.98
N LEU A 98 3.72 9.27 3.92
CA LEU A 98 4.26 8.64 2.73
C LEU A 98 5.28 9.58 2.05
N LYS A 99 4.94 10.86 1.84
CA LYS A 99 5.87 11.87 1.28
C LYS A 99 7.19 11.95 2.04
N GLU A 100 7.14 11.93 3.37
CA GLU A 100 8.35 11.97 4.19
C GLU A 100 9.16 10.67 4.06
N SER A 101 8.49 9.52 4.06
CA SER A 101 9.12 8.21 3.92
C SER A 101 9.80 8.03 2.56
N LEU A 102 9.21 8.56 1.48
CA LEU A 102 9.75 8.51 0.12
C LEU A 102 11.15 9.12 0.01
N LYS A 103 11.45 10.15 0.82
CA LYS A 103 12.77 10.80 0.84
C LYS A 103 13.88 9.86 1.33
N ASN A 104 13.53 8.87 2.15
CA ASN A 104 14.49 7.98 2.80
C ASN A 104 14.61 6.61 2.09
N LEU A 105 13.92 6.41 0.98
CA LEU A 105 14.05 5.17 0.20
C LEU A 105 15.47 5.00 -0.34
N SER A 106 15.97 3.77 -0.27
CA SER A 106 17.23 3.37 -0.89
C SER A 106 17.20 3.58 -2.40
N ILE A 107 18.39 3.65 -3.02
CA ILE A 107 18.50 3.81 -4.48
C ILE A 107 17.78 2.69 -5.23
N ARG A 108 17.83 1.46 -4.72
CA ARG A 108 17.18 0.29 -5.32
C ARG A 108 15.66 0.36 -5.20
N ALA A 109 15.13 0.75 -4.03
CA ALA A 109 13.71 0.98 -3.86
C ALA A 109 13.19 2.11 -4.76
N ARG A 110 13.95 3.20 -4.90
CA ARG A 110 13.64 4.29 -5.85
C ARG A 110 13.61 3.81 -7.29
N ARG A 111 14.55 2.93 -7.70
CA ARG A 111 14.60 2.34 -9.04
C ARG A 111 13.39 1.46 -9.34
N ILE A 112 12.94 0.66 -8.38
CA ILE A 112 11.68 -0.09 -8.51
C ILE A 112 10.48 0.84 -8.60
N LEU A 113 10.43 1.87 -7.77
CA LEU A 113 9.34 2.84 -7.83
C LEU A 113 9.32 3.59 -9.17
N PHE A 114 10.48 3.85 -9.78
CA PHE A 114 10.56 4.38 -11.15
C PHE A 114 9.95 3.43 -12.18
N ILE A 115 10.27 2.14 -12.11
CA ILE A 115 9.68 1.13 -13.00
C ILE A 115 8.16 1.09 -12.83
N LEU A 116 7.68 1.06 -11.58
CA LEU A 116 6.26 1.07 -11.25
C LEU A 116 5.53 2.30 -11.84
N LEU A 117 6.12 3.48 -11.67
CA LEU A 117 5.55 4.73 -12.17
C LEU A 117 5.56 4.80 -13.71
N ARG A 118 6.71 4.56 -14.34
CA ARG A 118 6.87 4.71 -15.80
C ARG A 118 6.19 3.60 -16.58
N GLY A 119 6.08 2.42 -15.99
CA GLY A 119 5.30 1.32 -16.55
C GLY A 119 3.78 1.47 -16.37
N GLY A 120 3.31 2.50 -15.67
CA GLY A 120 1.88 2.64 -15.36
C GLY A 120 1.33 1.55 -14.44
N LEU A 121 2.22 0.92 -13.64
CA LEU A 121 1.92 -0.20 -12.75
C LEU A 121 1.58 0.25 -11.31
N LEU A 122 1.74 1.55 -11.02
CA LEU A 122 1.41 2.15 -9.74
C LEU A 122 -0.04 2.68 -9.78
N LYS A 123 -1.02 1.78 -9.66
CA LYS A 123 -2.44 2.13 -9.78
C LYS A 123 -3.32 1.38 -8.79
N TYR A 124 -4.26 2.08 -8.15
CA TYR A 124 -5.25 1.44 -7.28
C TYR A 124 -6.15 0.45 -8.05
N GLY A 125 -6.54 -0.63 -7.38
CA GLY A 125 -7.35 -1.70 -7.97
C GLY A 125 -6.61 -2.57 -9.00
N SER A 126 -5.32 -2.29 -9.24
CA SER A 126 -4.45 -3.14 -10.05
C SER A 126 -3.48 -3.92 -9.16
N GLU A 127 -3.07 -5.09 -9.65
CA GLU A 127 -2.08 -5.93 -9.00
C GLU A 127 -0.84 -6.02 -9.89
N THR A 128 0.34 -5.81 -9.31
CA THR A 128 1.59 -5.87 -10.06
C THR A 128 2.38 -7.14 -9.73
N PRO A 129 2.63 -8.04 -10.70
CA PRO A 129 3.48 -9.21 -10.51
C PRO A 129 4.92 -8.81 -10.16
N ILE A 130 5.43 -9.34 -9.06
CA ILE A 130 6.76 -8.97 -8.56
C ILE A 130 7.88 -9.47 -9.49
N ASP A 131 7.75 -10.66 -10.06
CA ASP A 131 8.80 -11.26 -10.91
C ASP A 131 9.10 -10.44 -12.17
N GLN A 132 8.05 -9.88 -12.78
CA GLN A 132 8.19 -9.01 -13.96
C GLN A 132 8.97 -7.73 -13.64
N LEU A 133 8.87 -7.23 -12.40
CA LEU A 133 9.62 -6.05 -11.98
C LEU A 133 11.10 -6.34 -11.81
N TRP A 134 11.47 -7.51 -11.30
CA TRP A 134 12.87 -7.88 -11.18
C TRP A 134 13.54 -8.07 -12.53
N LEU A 135 12.83 -8.69 -13.49
CA LEU A 135 13.30 -8.78 -14.87
C LEU A 135 13.49 -7.38 -15.48
N THR A 136 12.51 -6.49 -15.31
CA THR A 136 12.58 -5.12 -15.80
C THR A 136 13.73 -4.34 -15.14
N TYR A 137 13.95 -4.52 -13.84
CA TYR A 137 15.06 -3.94 -13.09
C TYR A 137 16.40 -4.37 -13.67
N LYS A 138 16.59 -5.68 -13.89
CA LYS A 138 17.81 -6.24 -14.47
C LYS A 138 18.10 -5.66 -15.84
N VAL A 139 17.09 -5.53 -16.69
CA VAL A 139 17.24 -4.97 -18.04
C VAL A 139 17.59 -3.48 -18.01
N ILE A 140 16.89 -2.67 -17.21
CA ILE A 140 17.07 -1.21 -17.21
C ILE A 140 18.37 -0.79 -16.52
N PHE A 141 18.76 -1.47 -15.44
CA PHE A 141 19.89 -1.06 -14.61
C PHE A 141 21.13 -1.94 -14.76
N ASN A 142 21.06 -2.99 -15.58
CA ASN A 142 22.14 -3.98 -15.77
C ASN A 142 22.70 -4.52 -14.44
N GLU A 143 21.80 -4.71 -13.46
CA GLU A 143 22.12 -5.17 -12.11
C GLU A 143 21.12 -6.27 -11.72
N GLU A 144 21.62 -7.39 -11.21
CA GLU A 144 20.80 -8.46 -10.66
C GLU A 144 20.83 -8.41 -9.14
N LEU A 145 19.66 -8.27 -8.53
CA LEU A 145 19.51 -8.27 -7.08
C LEU A 145 19.50 -9.70 -6.54
N SER A 146 20.21 -9.93 -5.45
CA SER A 146 20.05 -11.14 -4.63
C SER A 146 18.66 -11.19 -3.98
N ASP A 147 18.23 -12.35 -3.52
CA ASP A 147 16.91 -12.51 -2.90
C ASP A 147 16.76 -11.68 -1.62
N PHE A 148 17.85 -11.55 -0.85
CA PHE A 148 17.90 -10.66 0.31
C PHE A 148 17.67 -9.18 -0.07
N GLU A 149 18.27 -8.73 -1.17
CA GLU A 149 18.10 -7.35 -1.66
C GLU A 149 16.69 -7.12 -2.20
N LYS A 150 16.11 -8.08 -2.92
CA LYS A 150 14.70 -8.03 -3.37
C LYS A 150 13.76 -7.92 -2.17
N GLU A 151 13.95 -8.75 -1.15
CA GLU A 151 13.12 -8.74 0.05
C GLU A 151 13.24 -7.40 0.78
N ASN A 152 14.45 -6.85 0.92
CA ASN A 152 14.66 -5.55 1.53
C ASN A 152 13.96 -4.42 0.76
N VAL A 153 14.02 -4.42 -0.57
CA VAL A 153 13.32 -3.42 -1.39
C VAL A 153 11.81 -3.51 -1.19
N ILE A 154 11.22 -4.71 -1.21
CA ILE A 154 9.78 -4.88 -0.94
C ILE A 154 9.42 -4.41 0.47
N ARG A 155 10.24 -4.74 1.48
CA ARG A 155 10.05 -4.28 2.86
C ARG A 155 10.12 -2.76 2.98
N GLU A 156 11.04 -2.10 2.28
CA GLU A 156 11.12 -0.63 2.24
C GLU A 156 9.84 -0.01 1.66
N LEU A 157 9.36 -0.54 0.53
CA LEU A 157 8.16 -0.03 -0.14
C LEU A 157 6.88 -0.28 0.68
N LEU A 158 6.78 -1.43 1.36
CA LEU A 158 5.72 -1.70 2.35
C LEU A 158 5.79 -0.73 3.52
N LYS A 159 6.97 -0.59 4.14
CA LYS A 159 7.20 0.29 5.30
C LYS A 159 6.89 1.75 5.00
N CYS A 160 7.19 2.19 3.79
CA CYS A 160 6.91 3.53 3.29
C CYS A 160 5.41 3.80 3.07
N GLY A 161 4.59 2.76 2.97
CA GLY A 161 3.15 2.89 2.69
C GLY A 161 2.80 3.00 1.20
N LEU A 162 3.73 2.68 0.29
CA LEU A 162 3.50 2.63 -1.15
C LEU A 162 2.74 1.38 -1.56
N ILE A 163 3.17 0.23 -1.05
CA ILE A 163 2.50 -1.06 -1.23
C ILE A 163 1.65 -1.29 0.00
N GLU A 164 0.36 -1.57 -0.17
CA GLU A 164 -0.57 -1.89 0.91
C GLU A 164 -0.18 -3.23 1.55
N TYR A 165 -0.16 -4.28 0.75
CA TYR A 165 0.33 -5.61 1.12
C TYR A 165 0.80 -6.37 -0.13
N VAL A 166 1.49 -7.50 0.10
CA VAL A 166 1.87 -8.44 -0.96
C VAL A 166 1.03 -9.70 -0.78
N LYS A 167 0.37 -10.13 -1.85
CA LYS A 167 -0.41 -11.36 -1.88
C LYS A 167 0.52 -12.56 -1.81
N SER A 168 0.42 -13.32 -0.73
CA SER A 168 1.28 -14.49 -0.47
C SER A 168 1.13 -15.61 -1.49
N TYR A 169 -0.07 -15.80 -2.07
CA TYR A 169 -0.36 -16.93 -2.96
C TYR A 169 0.12 -16.75 -4.41
N ASN A 170 0.30 -15.51 -4.87
CA ASN A 170 0.69 -15.22 -6.26
C ASN A 170 1.77 -14.14 -6.40
N TYR A 171 2.39 -13.71 -5.29
CA TYR A 171 3.48 -12.74 -5.25
C TYR A 171 3.18 -11.47 -6.06
N LYS A 172 2.00 -10.89 -5.81
CA LYS A 172 1.61 -9.62 -6.41
C LYS A 172 1.52 -8.51 -5.38
N MET A 173 1.95 -7.33 -5.77
CA MET A 173 1.79 -6.12 -4.98
C MET A 173 0.39 -5.55 -5.16
N VAL A 174 -0.21 -5.15 -4.03
CA VAL A 174 -1.47 -4.41 -3.97
C VAL A 174 -1.18 -3.00 -3.47
N PHE A 175 -1.80 -2.00 -4.09
CA PHE A 175 -1.57 -0.59 -3.77
C PHE A 175 -2.79 0.02 -3.08
N PRO A 176 -2.58 0.97 -2.15
CA PRO A 176 -3.68 1.63 -1.44
C PRO A 176 -4.45 2.58 -2.36
N SER A 177 -5.70 2.93 -2.00
CA SER A 177 -6.57 3.78 -2.85
C SER A 177 -6.03 5.19 -3.08
N TYR A 178 -5.24 5.71 -2.15
CA TYR A 178 -4.62 7.02 -2.29
C TYR A 178 -3.38 7.02 -3.20
N ILE A 179 -2.98 5.87 -3.76
CA ILE A 179 -1.78 5.81 -4.62
C ILE A 179 -1.96 6.64 -5.89
N ASP A 180 -3.16 6.67 -6.46
CA ASP A 180 -3.45 7.41 -7.68
C ASP A 180 -3.35 8.93 -7.44
N VAL A 181 -3.74 9.37 -6.25
CA VAL A 181 -3.67 10.79 -5.84
C VAL A 181 -2.22 11.24 -5.67
N ILE A 182 -1.34 10.38 -5.16
CA ILE A 182 0.05 10.74 -4.88
C ILE A 182 1.00 10.45 -6.03
N SER A 183 0.63 9.58 -6.99
CA SER A 183 1.48 9.22 -8.13
C SER A 183 2.10 10.43 -8.85
N PRO A 184 1.38 11.55 -9.10
CA PRO A 184 1.98 12.76 -9.65
C PRO A 184 3.08 13.37 -8.76
N GLU A 185 2.92 13.35 -7.44
CA GLU A 185 3.92 13.85 -6.49
C GLU A 185 5.15 12.92 -6.41
N ILE A 186 4.94 11.60 -6.42
CA ILE A 186 6.05 10.64 -6.46
C ILE A 186 6.90 10.87 -7.72
N SER A 187 6.26 11.17 -8.86
CA SER A 187 6.97 11.47 -10.12
C SER A 187 7.93 12.67 -10.02
N LYS A 188 7.63 13.66 -9.16
CA LYS A 188 8.49 14.83 -8.93
C LYS A 188 9.70 14.48 -8.04
N ILE A 189 9.52 13.54 -7.11
CA ILE A 189 10.55 13.08 -6.16
C ILE A 189 11.53 12.13 -6.86
N ILE A 190 11.02 11.26 -7.74
CA ILE A 190 11.84 10.33 -8.50
C ILE A 190 12.46 11.02 -9.71
N ARG A 191 13.63 11.61 -9.47
CA ARG A 191 14.59 11.95 -10.53
C ARG A 191 15.57 10.79 -10.67
N LEU A 192 15.27 9.88 -11.58
CA LEU A 192 16.21 8.83 -11.99
C LEU A 192 16.75 9.12 -13.39
N PRO A 193 17.95 8.61 -13.71
CA PRO A 193 18.78 9.14 -14.80
C PRO A 193 18.03 9.16 -16.13
N ARG A 194 18.29 10.20 -16.93
CA ARG A 194 17.95 10.16 -18.36
C ARG A 194 18.63 8.92 -18.93
N ILE A 195 17.87 8.01 -19.50
CA ILE A 195 18.42 6.92 -20.28
C ILE A 195 19.09 7.57 -21.48
N GLU A 196 20.42 7.64 -21.47
CA GLU A 196 21.17 8.01 -22.66
C GLU A 196 21.08 6.84 -23.63
N VAL A 197 20.30 7.01 -24.69
CA VAL A 197 20.29 6.07 -25.80
C VAL A 197 21.64 6.23 -26.49
N ILE A 198 22.52 5.24 -26.34
CA ILE A 198 23.75 5.17 -27.12
C ILE A 198 23.29 4.90 -28.56
N GLU A 199 23.36 5.92 -29.41
CA GLU A 199 23.21 5.74 -30.84
C GLU A 199 24.29 4.75 -31.29
N LEU A 200 23.86 3.54 -31.67
CA LEU A 200 24.73 2.58 -32.33
C LEU A 200 25.14 3.23 -33.64
N LYS A 201 26.41 3.64 -33.76
CA LYS A 201 26.97 4.05 -35.04
C LYS A 201 26.80 2.86 -35.98
N GLU A 202 25.99 3.05 -37.02
CA GLU A 202 25.98 2.15 -38.17
C GLU A 202 27.41 2.05 -38.67
N GLY A 203 28.00 0.86 -38.55
CA GLY A 203 29.30 0.58 -39.09
C GLY A 203 29.21 0.70 -40.59
N ASN A 204 29.76 1.77 -41.15
CA ASN A 204 30.05 1.82 -42.57
C ASN A 204 31.17 0.81 -42.84
N GLU A 205 30.78 -0.29 -43.49
CA GLU A 205 31.67 -1.22 -44.20
C GLU A 205 32.53 -0.52 -45.25
#